data_AF-Q2RQZ6-F1
#
_entry.id   AF-Q2RQZ6-F1
#
_cell.length_a   1.000
_cell.length_b   1.000
_cell.length_c   1.000
_cell.angle_alpha   90.00
_cell.angle_beta   90.00
_cell.angle_gamma   90.00
#
_symmetry.space_group_name_H-M   'P 1'
#
loop_
_entity.id
_entity.type
_entity.pdbx_description
1 polymer ?
#
loop_
_entity_poly.entity_id
_entity_poly.type
_entity_poly.pdbx_seq_one_letter_code
_entity_poly.pdbx_strand_id
1 'polypeptide(L)'
;MGSRQETVADGDGVIEAVSARLADEYLRGAADDLVVMAAILHEMEADPDRHDVLLPEIFRLSHDIKGQGGSFGYDLMSRIGNNLCRYLEILEVPLSAGQLARLSLYLETMRAVLGNRLRGDGGTRGAHLLAELALTTPSAA
;
A
#
# COMPACT_ATOMS: atom_id res chain seq x y z
N MET A 1 14.29 -55.30 22.39
CA MET A 1 14.28 -54.60 21.09
C MET A 1 12.95 -53.88 20.92
N GLY A 2 12.97 -52.63 20.48
CA GLY A 2 11.78 -51.93 19.98
C GLY A 2 11.36 -50.68 20.77
N SER A 3 12.27 -49.78 21.10
CA SER A 3 11.90 -48.41 21.48
C SER A 3 11.35 -47.71 20.24
N ARG A 4 10.03 -47.54 20.18
CA ARG A 4 9.34 -46.72 19.17
C ARG A 4 9.62 -45.25 19.50
N GLN A 5 10.47 -44.61 18.69
CA GLN A 5 10.55 -43.15 18.63
C GLN A 5 9.25 -42.65 17.99
N GLU A 6 8.43 -41.94 18.75
CA GLU A 6 7.35 -41.12 18.21
C GLU A 6 7.97 -39.79 17.75
N THR A 7 8.07 -39.62 16.44
CA THR A 7 8.41 -38.36 15.78
C THR A 7 7.20 -37.43 15.91
N VAL A 8 7.26 -36.50 16.87
CA VAL A 8 6.40 -35.32 16.86
C VAL A 8 7.05 -34.30 15.94
N ALA A 9 6.57 -34.24 14.70
CA ALA A 9 6.92 -33.19 13.76
C ALA A 9 5.64 -32.66 13.08
N ASP A 10 5.62 -31.34 12.88
CA ASP A 10 4.85 -30.62 11.86
C ASP A 10 3.37 -30.31 12.12
N GLY A 11 3.09 -29.48 13.13
CA GLY A 11 1.89 -28.63 13.17
C GLY A 11 2.21 -27.15 12.95
N ASP A 12 3.32 -26.68 13.52
CA ASP A 12 3.70 -25.27 13.57
C ASP A 12 4.27 -24.76 12.22
N GLY A 13 5.12 -25.56 11.56
CA GLY A 13 5.74 -25.20 10.28
C GLY A 13 4.75 -25.07 9.11
N VAL A 14 3.60 -25.75 9.18
CA VAL A 14 2.54 -25.62 8.17
C VAL A 14 1.83 -24.28 8.28
N ILE A 15 1.61 -23.78 9.51
CA ILE A 15 0.95 -22.49 9.77
C ILE A 15 1.86 -21.33 9.29
N GLU A 16 3.15 -21.39 9.61
CA GLU A 16 4.12 -20.38 9.17
C GLU A 16 4.26 -20.34 7.64
N ALA A 17 4.31 -21.49 6.97
CA ALA A 17 4.40 -21.57 5.52
C ALA A 17 3.15 -21.02 4.80
N VAL A 18 1.95 -21.29 5.35
CA VAL A 18 0.70 -20.72 4.82
C VAL A 18 0.69 -19.20 4.99
N SER A 19 1.09 -18.69 6.16
CA SER A 19 1.19 -17.25 6.42
C SER A 19 2.17 -16.55 5.46
N ALA A 20 3.35 -17.15 5.22
CA ALA A 20 4.33 -16.62 4.28
C ALA A 20 3.79 -16.56 2.85
N ARG A 21 3.07 -17.60 2.39
CA ARG A 21 2.46 -17.60 1.05
C ARG A 21 1.40 -16.51 0.90
N LEU A 22 0.53 -16.35 1.88
CA LEU A 22 -0.51 -15.31 1.88
C LEU A 22 0.08 -13.91 1.89
N ALA A 23 1.18 -13.70 2.63
CA ALA A 23 1.92 -12.45 2.62
C ALA A 23 2.51 -12.15 1.23
N ASP A 24 3.04 -13.14 0.52
CA ASP A 24 3.54 -12.99 -0.84
C ASP A 24 2.44 -12.78 -1.89
N GLU A 25 1.25 -13.34 -1.68
CA GLU A 25 0.06 -13.07 -2.50
C GLU A 25 -0.41 -11.62 -2.30
N TYR A 26 -0.48 -11.14 -1.05
CA TYR A 26 -0.77 -9.75 -0.73
C TYR A 26 0.22 -8.78 -1.38
N LEU A 27 1.52 -9.03 -1.23
CA LEU A 27 2.57 -8.17 -1.81
C LEU A 27 2.47 -8.07 -3.33
N ARG A 28 2.13 -9.17 -4.00
CA ARG A 28 1.94 -9.18 -5.45
C ARG A 28 0.71 -8.36 -5.85
N GLY A 29 -0.42 -8.58 -5.19
CA GLY A 29 -1.64 -7.79 -5.43
C GLY A 29 -1.39 -6.29 -5.23
N ALA A 30 -0.76 -5.91 -4.11
CA ALA A 30 -0.42 -4.52 -3.84
C ALA A 30 0.54 -3.94 -4.90
N ALA A 31 1.52 -4.71 -5.38
CA ALA A 31 2.42 -4.25 -6.43
C ALA A 31 1.68 -4.02 -7.75
N ASP A 32 0.77 -4.93 -8.13
CA ASP A 32 -0.05 -4.82 -9.33
C ASP A 32 -0.99 -3.59 -9.24
N ASP A 33 -1.63 -3.37 -8.09
CA ASP A 33 -2.48 -2.21 -7.85
C ASP A 33 -1.70 -0.88 -7.99
N LEU A 34 -0.45 -0.82 -7.52
CA LEU A 34 0.41 0.36 -7.68
C LEU A 34 0.85 0.60 -9.12
N VAL A 35 0.95 -0.44 -9.96
CA VAL A 35 1.20 -0.29 -11.40
C VAL A 35 -0.02 0.35 -12.06
N VAL A 36 -1.23 -0.12 -11.74
CA VAL A 36 -2.47 0.44 -12.26
C VAL A 36 -2.65 1.90 -11.80
N MET A 37 -2.42 2.17 -10.51
CA MET A 37 -2.53 3.53 -9.96
C MET A 37 -1.58 4.51 -10.67
N ALA A 38 -0.36 4.08 -11.00
CA ALA A 38 0.60 4.92 -11.72
C ALA A 38 0.12 5.27 -13.14
N ALA A 39 -0.50 4.31 -13.84
CA ALA A 39 -1.06 4.56 -15.16
C ALA A 39 -2.22 5.57 -15.10
N ILE A 40 -3.10 5.45 -14.10
CA ILE A 40 -4.21 6.38 -13.89
C ILE A 40 -3.69 7.78 -13.58
N LEU A 41 -2.68 7.92 -12.72
CA LEU A 41 -2.10 9.22 -12.39
C LEU A 41 -1.50 9.90 -13.63
N HIS A 42 -0.81 9.15 -14.49
CA HIS A 42 -0.29 9.67 -15.74
C HIS A 42 -1.40 10.17 -16.67
N GLU A 43 -2.53 9.46 -16.70
CA GLU A 43 -3.71 9.82 -17.49
C GLU A 43 -4.41 11.08 -16.95
N MET A 44 -4.51 11.21 -15.62
CA MET A 44 -5.02 12.41 -14.96
C MET A 44 -4.14 13.64 -15.23
N GLU A 45 -2.81 13.49 -15.22
CA GLU A 45 -1.88 14.58 -15.57
C GLU A 45 -2.05 15.06 -17.02
N ALA A 46 -2.42 14.16 -17.93
CA ALA A 46 -2.62 14.46 -19.35
C ALA A 46 -3.99 15.08 -19.65
N ASP A 47 -5.02 14.75 -18.87
CA ASP A 47 -6.41 15.13 -19.14
C ASP A 47 -7.20 15.48 -17.87
N PRO A 48 -7.27 16.77 -17.50
CA PRO A 48 -8.01 17.23 -16.34
C PRO A 48 -9.52 16.97 -16.40
N ASP A 49 -10.09 16.81 -17.60
CA ASP A 49 -11.53 16.58 -17.80
C ASP A 49 -11.94 15.16 -17.40
N ARG A 50 -10.97 14.27 -17.16
CA ARG A 50 -11.20 12.87 -16.77
C ARG A 50 -10.99 12.60 -15.29
N HIS A 51 -10.67 13.63 -14.51
CA HIS A 51 -10.43 13.48 -13.07
C HIS A 51 -11.63 12.88 -12.33
N ASP A 52 -12.86 13.24 -12.71
CA ASP A 52 -14.11 12.77 -12.09
C ASP A 52 -14.32 11.26 -12.28
N VAL A 53 -13.97 10.72 -13.45
CA VAL A 53 -14.10 9.29 -13.76
C VAL A 53 -12.91 8.45 -13.29
N LEU A 54 -11.72 9.05 -13.14
CA LEU A 54 -10.49 8.37 -12.75
C LEU A 54 -10.26 8.33 -11.24
N LEU A 55 -10.65 9.38 -10.51
CA LEU A 55 -10.46 9.46 -9.05
C LEU A 55 -11.13 8.32 -8.27
N PRO A 56 -12.35 7.85 -8.62
CA PRO A 56 -12.97 6.70 -7.97
C PRO A 56 -12.16 5.41 -8.08
N GLU A 57 -11.42 5.22 -9.18
CA GLU A 57 -10.59 4.03 -9.38
C GLU A 57 -9.34 4.07 -8.49
N ILE A 58 -8.72 5.25 -8.32
CA ILE A 58 -7.64 5.43 -7.32
C ILE A 58 -8.17 5.11 -5.91
N PHE A 59 -9.39 5.54 -5.57
CA PHE A 59 -10.00 5.21 -4.29
C PHE A 59 -10.16 3.71 -4.08
N ARG A 60 -10.65 2.99 -5.09
CA ARG A 60 -10.81 1.53 -5.06
C ARG A 60 -9.46 0.83 -4.84
N LEU A 61 -8.44 1.17 -5.62
CA LEU A 61 -7.09 0.61 -5.47
C LEU A 61 -6.51 0.90 -4.07
N SER A 62 -6.71 2.11 -3.55
CA SER A 62 -6.27 2.49 -2.21
C SER A 62 -6.96 1.66 -1.11
N HIS A 63 -8.24 1.38 -1.30
CA HIS A 63 -9.03 0.54 -0.40
C HIS A 63 -8.55 -0.92 -0.42
N ASP A 64 -8.23 -1.45 -1.61
CA ASP A 64 -7.72 -2.82 -1.77
C ASP A 64 -6.32 -2.97 -1.15
N ILE A 65 -5.41 -2.02 -1.39
CA ILE A 65 -4.07 -1.98 -0.77
C ILE A 65 -4.14 -1.86 0.76
N LYS A 66 -5.08 -1.05 1.27
CA LYS A 66 -5.34 -0.93 2.71
C LYS A 66 -5.71 -2.29 3.32
N GLY A 67 -6.45 -3.12 2.59
CA GLY A 67 -7.02 -4.37 3.04
C GLY A 67 -5.97 -5.40 3.47
N GLN A 68 -6.24 -6.10 4.57
CA GLN A 68 -5.51 -7.26 5.12
C GLN A 68 -3.97 -7.15 5.29
N GLY A 69 -3.33 -6.04 4.94
CA GLY A 69 -1.88 -5.84 5.10
C GLY A 69 -1.42 -6.07 6.54
N GLY A 70 -2.16 -5.56 7.52
CA GLY A 70 -1.87 -5.82 8.94
C GLY A 70 -1.98 -7.28 9.35
N SER A 71 -2.93 -8.03 8.78
CA SER A 71 -3.06 -9.49 9.01
C SER A 71 -1.84 -10.28 8.52
N PHE A 72 -1.05 -9.71 7.60
CA PHE A 72 0.12 -10.34 6.98
C PHE A 72 1.46 -9.66 7.35
N GLY A 73 1.45 -8.78 8.35
CA GLY A 73 2.66 -8.12 8.84
C GLY A 73 3.13 -6.95 7.97
N TYR A 74 2.23 -6.24 7.33
CA TYR A 74 2.45 -5.01 6.56
C TYR A 74 1.54 -3.87 7.02
N ASP A 75 1.50 -3.62 8.34
CA ASP A 75 0.69 -2.56 8.96
C ASP A 75 0.93 -1.18 8.33
N LEU A 76 2.17 -0.90 7.93
CA LEU A 76 2.54 0.33 7.28
C LEU A 76 1.79 0.54 5.95
N MET A 77 1.66 -0.51 5.13
CA MET A 77 0.88 -0.43 3.88
C MET A 77 -0.59 -0.15 4.18
N SER A 78 -1.18 -0.84 5.17
CA SER A 78 -2.56 -0.59 5.59
C SER A 78 -2.77 0.85 6.08
N ARG A 79 -1.82 1.39 6.84
CA ARG A 79 -1.86 2.78 7.33
C ARG A 79 -1.76 3.81 6.21
N ILE A 80 -0.83 3.63 5.27
CA ILE A 80 -0.66 4.54 4.12
C ILE A 80 -1.90 4.47 3.22
N GLY A 81 -2.40 3.27 2.90
CA GLY A 81 -3.61 3.09 2.10
C GLY A 81 -4.83 3.77 2.73
N ASN A 82 -4.99 3.64 4.05
CA ASN A 82 -6.05 4.34 4.77
C ASN A 82 -5.90 5.86 4.74
N ASN A 83 -4.67 6.39 4.89
CA ASN A 83 -4.42 7.82 4.78
C ASN A 83 -4.75 8.35 3.38
N LEU A 84 -4.41 7.57 2.34
CA LEU A 84 -4.75 7.90 0.96
C LEU A 84 -6.27 7.92 0.75
N CYS A 85 -7.02 6.91 1.22
CA CYS A 85 -8.49 6.94 1.17
C CYS A 85 -9.06 8.23 1.79
N ARG A 86 -8.61 8.59 3.00
CA ARG A 86 -9.08 9.81 3.69
C ARG A 86 -8.71 11.09 2.94
N TYR A 87 -7.56 11.09 2.26
CA TYR A 87 -7.16 12.21 1.43
C TYR A 87 -8.07 12.33 0.19
N LEU A 88 -8.36 11.21 -0.48
CA LEU A 88 -9.24 11.16 -1.65
C LEU A 88 -10.67 11.61 -1.32
N GLU A 89 -11.19 11.29 -0.13
CA GLU A 89 -12.53 11.70 0.34
C GLU A 89 -12.73 13.22 0.41
N ILE A 90 -11.65 14.01 0.53
CA ILE A 90 -11.71 15.47 0.66
C ILE A 90 -11.32 16.21 -0.63
N LEU A 91 -11.01 15.48 -1.71
CA LEU A 91 -10.64 16.09 -2.98
C LEU A 91 -11.87 16.54 -3.75
N GLU A 92 -11.74 17.69 -4.40
CA GLU A 92 -12.70 18.20 -5.37
C GLU A 92 -12.06 18.19 -6.75
N VAL A 93 -12.86 17.85 -7.77
CA VAL A 93 -12.42 17.83 -9.17
C VAL A 93 -12.71 19.18 -9.85
N PRO A 94 -11.85 19.65 -10.77
CA PRO A 94 -10.59 19.03 -11.18
C PRO A 94 -9.49 19.21 -10.12
N LEU A 95 -8.59 18.22 -10.03
CA LEU A 95 -7.43 18.28 -9.14
C LEU A 95 -6.41 19.30 -9.65
N SER A 96 -5.86 20.08 -8.73
CA SER A 96 -4.69 20.92 -8.95
C SER A 96 -3.41 20.09 -9.12
N ALA A 97 -2.38 20.69 -9.73
CA ALA A 97 -1.05 20.09 -9.84
C ALA A 97 -0.47 19.66 -8.48
N GLY A 98 -0.75 20.44 -7.42
CA GLY A 98 -0.34 20.08 -6.07
C GLY A 98 -1.04 18.82 -5.53
N GLN A 99 -2.34 18.66 -5.81
CA GLN A 99 -3.09 17.47 -5.42
C GLN A 99 -2.60 16.23 -6.19
N LEU A 100 -2.35 16.36 -7.50
CA LEU A 100 -1.76 15.28 -8.31
C LEU A 100 -0.37 14.88 -7.79
N ALA A 101 0.51 15.85 -7.52
CA ALA A 101 1.84 15.61 -6.95
C ALA A 101 1.76 14.88 -5.59
N ARG A 102 0.77 15.22 -4.76
CA ARG A 102 0.54 14.54 -3.48
C ARG A 102 0.06 13.10 -3.67
N LEU A 103 -0.78 12.80 -4.66
CA LEU A 103 -1.15 11.42 -5.00
C LEU A 103 0.08 10.62 -5.48
N SER A 104 0.92 11.21 -6.32
CA SER A 104 2.18 10.60 -6.76
C SER A 104 3.13 10.33 -5.58
N LEU A 105 3.16 11.19 -4.56
CA LEU A 105 3.93 10.96 -3.35
C LEU A 105 3.43 9.73 -2.55
N TYR A 106 2.11 9.53 -2.46
CA TYR A 106 1.55 8.32 -1.84
C TYR A 106 1.96 7.06 -2.59
N LEU A 107 1.87 7.07 -3.92
CA LEU A 107 2.31 5.97 -4.78
C LEU A 107 3.79 5.63 -4.55
N GLU A 108 4.67 6.63 -4.60
CA GLU A 108 6.12 6.40 -4.40
C GLU A 108 6.45 5.95 -2.98
N THR A 109 5.72 6.43 -1.99
CA THR A 109 5.88 5.96 -0.60
C THR A 109 5.50 4.49 -0.47
N MET A 110 4.38 4.06 -1.06
CA MET A 110 3.98 2.64 -1.07
C MET A 110 4.98 1.76 -1.83
N ARG A 111 5.48 2.23 -2.98
CA ARG A 111 6.56 1.55 -3.73
C ARG A 111 7.82 1.39 -2.90
N ALA A 112 8.22 2.42 -2.14
CA ALA A 112 9.37 2.35 -1.25
C ALA A 112 9.17 1.32 -0.14
N VAL A 113 7.97 1.22 0.43
CA VAL A 113 7.64 0.19 1.44
C VAL A 113 7.80 -1.21 0.87
N LEU A 114 7.23 -1.48 -0.31
CA LEU A 114 7.34 -2.79 -0.98
C LEU A 114 8.77 -3.11 -1.40
N GLY A 115 9.47 -2.16 -2.04
CA GLY A 115 10.83 -2.34 -2.52
C GLY A 115 11.85 -2.59 -1.41
N ASN A 116 11.61 -2.03 -0.23
CA ASN A 116 12.43 -2.26 0.97
C ASN A 116 11.87 -3.36 1.88
N ARG A 117 10.77 -4.00 1.49
CA ARG A 117 10.05 -5.04 2.26
C ARG A 117 9.86 -4.65 3.73
N LEU A 118 9.44 -3.41 3.98
CA LEU A 118 9.25 -2.92 5.35
C LEU A 118 8.06 -3.63 5.99
N ARG A 119 8.34 -4.49 6.98
CA ARG A 119 7.34 -5.25 7.73
C ARG A 119 6.84 -4.47 8.95
N GLY A 120 5.68 -4.88 9.45
CA GLY A 120 4.97 -4.23 10.55
C GLY A 120 4.74 -2.76 10.23
N ASP A 121 5.15 -1.89 11.15
CA ASP A 121 5.10 -0.44 11.00
C ASP A 121 6.29 0.17 10.24
N GLY A 122 7.27 -0.64 9.83
CA GLY A 122 8.51 -0.20 9.18
C GLY A 122 9.52 0.49 10.11
N GLY A 123 9.30 0.46 11.43
CA GLY A 123 10.15 1.08 12.44
C GLY A 123 10.42 2.56 12.21
N THR A 124 11.64 3.01 12.48
CA THR A 124 12.07 4.41 12.27
C THR A 124 11.86 4.88 10.84
N ARG A 125 12.07 3.98 9.86
CA ARG A 125 11.93 4.32 8.44
C ARG A 125 10.46 4.51 8.06
N GLY A 126 9.57 3.63 8.52
CA GLY A 126 8.14 3.78 8.31
C GLY A 126 7.57 5.03 8.99
N ALA A 127 8.04 5.34 10.19
CA ALA A 127 7.69 6.59 10.87
C ALA A 127 8.12 7.84 10.06
N HIS A 128 9.32 7.81 9.48
CA HIS A 128 9.80 8.91 8.62
C HIS A 128 8.93 9.08 7.37
N LEU A 129 8.61 7.99 6.67
CA LEU A 129 7.75 8.03 5.48
C LEU A 129 6.36 8.59 5.79
N LEU A 130 5.76 8.21 6.91
CA LEU A 130 4.48 8.74 7.36
C LEU A 130 4.56 10.23 7.73
N ALA A 131 5.67 10.65 8.34
CA ALA A 131 5.91 12.06 8.66
C ALA A 131 6.06 12.91 7.40
N GLU A 132 6.79 12.43 6.39
CA GLU A 132 6.92 13.10 5.10
C GLU A 132 5.57 13.27 4.41
N LEU A 133 4.73 12.22 4.39
CA LEU A 133 3.37 12.30 3.84
C LEU A 133 2.48 13.32 4.57
N ALA A 134 2.65 13.46 5.89
CA ALA A 134 1.91 14.42 6.68
C ALA A 134 2.38 15.86 6.43
N LEU A 135 3.70 16.07 6.36
CA LEU A 135 4.34 17.38 6.26
C LEU A 135 4.31 17.98 4.85
N THR A 136 4.35 17.15 3.81
CA THR A 136 4.38 17.62 2.41
C THR A 136 3.01 18.12 1.98
N THR A 137 2.55 19.24 2.51
CA THR A 137 1.51 20.04 1.84
C THR A 137 2.11 20.53 0.52
N PRO A 138 1.48 20.25 -0.63
CA PRO A 138 2.01 20.75 -1.89
C PRO A 138 2.02 22.27 -1.83
N SER A 139 3.23 22.84 -1.78
CA SER A 139 3.45 24.26 -1.97
C SER A 139 3.06 24.56 -3.42
N ALA A 140 1.96 25.30 -3.61
CA ALA A 140 1.61 25.84 -4.90
C ALA A 140 2.79 26.70 -5.39
N ALA A 141 3.46 26.23 -6.43
CA ALA A 141 4.43 26.98 -7.22
C ALA A 141 3.90 27.05 -8.65
#